data_AF-A0A3L8BU61-F1
#
_entry.id   AF-A0A3L8BU61-F1
#
_cell.length_a   1.000
_cell.length_b   1.000
_cell.length_c   1.000
_cell.angle_alpha   90.00
_cell.angle_beta   90.00
_cell.angle_gamma   90.00
#
_symmetry.space_group_name_H-M   'P 1'
#
loop_
_entity.id
_entity.type
_entity.pdbx_description
1 polymer ?
#
loop_
_entity_poly.entity_id
_entity_poly.type
_entity_poly.pdbx_seq_one_letter_code
_entity_poly.pdbx_strand_id
1 'polypeptide(L)'
;MNQSSIVRWAIMMLCLSVMACTVTGPGGNRKLSREGEVFARLDQLREQLRKTGSMEPSLASSTESQLLASQTLLGLGDFYFLQGMQFYNAMRADQTDVGNYEHAKQSLQLSVRYYKALKEEWLQAQSTYMLALTNMRAGKPDNTCEFYDRTLSLLSHPRGEIREFAYSKERFTSAQDYVKGVLGEACGIYRAQQAVAKNSR
;
A
#
# COMPACT_ATOMS: atom_id res chain seq x y z
N MET A 1 -17.93 56.61 30.03
CA MET A 1 -16.69 55.81 30.15
C MET A 1 -16.59 55.30 31.58
N ASN A 2 -16.72 53.97 31.77
CA ASN A 2 -16.27 53.13 32.90
C ASN A 2 -16.81 51.71 32.61
N GLN A 3 -15.98 50.83 32.03
CA GLN A 3 -15.23 49.74 32.71
C GLN A 3 -16.13 48.74 33.48
N SER A 4 -16.32 47.54 32.92
CA SER A 4 -15.72 46.26 33.38
C SER A 4 -16.57 45.62 34.51
N SER A 5 -16.97 44.35 34.57
CA SER A 5 -16.54 43.08 33.97
C SER A 5 -17.43 41.96 34.58
N ILE A 6 -17.22 40.68 34.17
CA ILE A 6 -17.62 39.42 34.85
C ILE A 6 -18.97 38.81 34.35
N VAL A 7 -18.98 37.91 33.35
CA VAL A 7 -18.74 36.44 33.41
C VAL A 7 -19.92 35.63 34.01
N ARG A 8 -20.61 34.81 33.19
CA ARG A 8 -20.87 33.35 33.35
C ARG A 8 -22.18 32.83 32.67
N TRP A 9 -22.03 31.96 31.64
CA TRP A 9 -22.83 30.76 31.22
C TRP A 9 -24.35 30.91 30.95
N ALA A 10 -25.05 30.13 30.11
CA ALA A 10 -24.86 28.84 29.45
C ALA A 10 -25.74 28.80 28.17
N ILE A 11 -25.26 28.29 27.05
CA ILE A 11 -25.62 26.97 26.46
C ILE A 11 -27.13 26.73 26.30
N MET A 12 -27.62 26.76 25.05
CA MET A 12 -28.37 25.64 24.49
C MET A 12 -28.38 25.70 22.96
N MET A 13 -27.50 24.88 22.37
CA MET A 13 -27.67 24.36 21.02
C MET A 13 -28.91 23.46 20.98
N LEU A 14 -29.72 23.60 19.95
CA LEU A 14 -30.52 22.50 19.40
C LEU A 14 -30.90 22.82 17.96
N CYS A 15 -29.92 22.75 17.06
CA CYS A 15 -30.22 22.61 15.63
C CYS A 15 -30.17 21.13 15.28
N LEU A 16 -31.36 20.57 15.13
CA LEU A 16 -31.64 19.32 14.44
C LEU A 16 -30.91 19.31 13.09
N SER A 17 -29.93 18.42 12.96
CA SER A 17 -29.57 17.86 11.66
C SER A 17 -29.74 16.36 11.75
N VAL A 18 -30.71 15.89 10.97
CA VAL A 18 -31.03 14.48 10.78
C VAL A 18 -29.76 13.81 10.24
N MET A 19 -29.16 12.94 11.05
CA MET A 19 -28.18 11.98 10.55
C MET A 19 -28.87 11.16 9.47
N ALA A 20 -28.43 11.33 8.23
CA ALA A 20 -28.61 10.32 7.21
C ALA A 20 -27.79 9.09 7.62
N CYS A 21 -28.40 8.22 8.43
CA CYS A 21 -27.93 6.85 8.59
C CYS A 21 -28.12 6.15 7.24
N THR A 22 -27.07 6.11 6.42
CA THR A 22 -27.00 5.11 5.36
C THR A 22 -26.79 3.75 6.02
N VAL A 23 -27.90 3.03 6.15
CA VAL A 23 -27.93 1.60 6.45
C VAL A 23 -27.17 0.87 5.35
N THR A 24 -25.92 0.49 5.63
CA THR A 24 -25.24 -0.55 4.85
C THR A 24 -25.62 -1.90 5.44
N GLY A 25 -26.61 -2.54 4.82
CA GLY A 25 -26.94 -3.93 5.10
C GLY A 25 -25.74 -4.86 4.83
N PRO A 26 -25.65 -6.00 5.52
CA PRO A 26 -24.59 -6.97 5.32
C PRO A 26 -24.87 -7.72 4.01
N GLY A 27 -24.19 -7.33 2.92
CA GLY A 27 -24.28 -8.05 1.64
C GLY A 27 -24.53 -7.21 0.39
N GLY A 28 -24.41 -5.88 0.45
CA GLY A 28 -24.39 -5.07 -0.77
C GLY A 28 -23.10 -5.33 -1.56
N ASN A 29 -23.21 -5.80 -2.80
CA ASN A 29 -22.13 -5.80 -3.80
C ASN A 29 -21.61 -4.36 -3.95
N ARG A 30 -20.64 -3.98 -3.13
CA ARG A 30 -20.08 -2.63 -3.11
C ARG A 30 -19.02 -2.59 -4.19
N LYS A 31 -19.46 -2.33 -5.42
CA LYS A 31 -18.57 -2.15 -6.56
C LYS A 31 -17.47 -1.16 -6.22
N LEU A 32 -16.23 -1.63 -6.15
CA LEU A 32 -15.08 -0.78 -5.96
C LEU A 32 -14.77 -0.07 -7.27
N SER A 33 -14.75 1.26 -7.25
CA SER A 33 -14.38 2.08 -8.41
C SER A 33 -13.39 3.17 -8.01
N ARG A 34 -12.53 3.55 -8.95
CA ARG A 34 -11.57 4.66 -8.84
C ARG A 34 -12.13 5.89 -9.51
N GLU A 35 -13.23 6.41 -8.96
CA GLU A 35 -13.97 7.54 -9.54
C GLU A 35 -13.89 8.77 -8.65
N GLY A 36 -13.88 9.95 -9.27
CA GLY A 36 -13.87 11.25 -8.60
C GLY A 36 -12.51 11.92 -8.55
N GLU A 37 -12.51 13.16 -8.07
CA GLU A 37 -11.35 14.07 -8.11
C GLU A 37 -10.12 13.49 -7.39
N VAL A 38 -10.32 12.82 -6.26
CA VAL A 38 -9.20 12.26 -5.47
C VAL A 38 -8.47 11.15 -6.23
N PHE A 39 -9.17 10.36 -7.05
CA PHE A 39 -8.54 9.33 -7.88
C PHE A 39 -7.88 9.93 -9.13
N ALA A 40 -8.42 11.02 -9.69
CA ALA A 40 -7.72 11.76 -10.74
C ALA A 40 -6.37 12.33 -10.24
N ARG A 41 -6.31 12.80 -8.98
CA ARG A 41 -5.05 13.21 -8.34
C ARG A 41 -4.10 12.03 -8.12
N LEU A 42 -4.62 10.86 -7.71
CA LEU A 42 -3.81 9.63 -7.61
C LEU A 42 -3.22 9.20 -8.96
N ASP A 43 -3.99 9.33 -10.04
CA ASP A 43 -3.49 9.05 -11.39
C ASP A 43 -2.41 10.04 -11.81
N GLN A 44 -2.57 11.33 -11.47
CA GLN A 44 -1.52 12.33 -11.67
C GLN A 44 -0.23 11.99 -10.90
N LEU A 45 -0.35 11.59 -9.63
CA LEU A 45 0.80 11.16 -8.82
C LEU A 45 1.47 9.90 -9.39
N ARG A 46 0.68 8.92 -9.85
CA ARG A 46 1.19 7.70 -10.51
C ARG A 46 1.97 8.04 -11.77
N GLU A 47 1.47 8.96 -12.58
CA GLU A 47 2.12 9.37 -13.81
C GLU A 47 3.40 10.18 -13.56
N GLN A 48 3.41 11.04 -12.55
CA GLN A 48 4.64 11.71 -12.07
C GLN A 48 5.68 10.68 -11.66
N LEU A 49 5.32 9.76 -10.76
CA LEU A 49 6.21 8.70 -10.30
C LEU A 49 6.78 7.88 -11.45
N ARG A 50 5.97 7.53 -12.45
CA ARG A 50 6.41 6.80 -13.64
C ARG A 50 7.42 7.58 -14.49
N LYS A 51 7.22 8.89 -14.65
CA LYS A 51 8.06 9.75 -15.50
C LYS A 51 9.33 10.23 -14.82
N THR A 52 9.26 10.59 -13.55
CA THR A 52 10.33 11.30 -12.83
C THR A 52 10.92 10.49 -11.68
N GLY A 53 10.32 9.35 -11.33
CA GLY A 53 10.70 8.58 -10.15
C GLY A 53 10.25 9.22 -8.82
N SER A 54 9.51 10.32 -8.85
CA SER A 54 9.04 11.02 -7.64
C SER A 54 7.65 11.65 -7.83
N MET A 55 6.90 11.71 -6.74
CA MET A 55 5.64 12.43 -6.64
C MET A 55 5.88 13.87 -6.17
N GLU A 56 5.11 14.81 -6.69
CA GLU A 56 5.17 16.21 -6.24
C GLU A 56 4.69 16.31 -4.77
N PRO A 57 5.50 16.85 -3.84
CA PRO A 57 5.20 16.79 -2.40
C PRO A 57 3.88 17.45 -1.99
N SER A 58 3.54 18.61 -2.57
CA SER A 58 2.33 19.36 -2.20
C SER A 58 1.05 18.64 -2.65
N LEU A 59 1.07 18.04 -3.84
CA LEU A 59 0.00 17.23 -4.37
C LEU A 59 -0.13 15.92 -3.58
N ALA A 60 0.98 15.27 -3.23
CA ALA A 60 0.96 14.05 -2.43
C ALA A 60 0.34 14.31 -1.05
N SER A 61 0.80 15.35 -0.34
CA SER A 61 0.29 15.72 0.99
C SER A 61 -1.20 16.10 0.99
N SER A 62 -1.63 16.91 0.01
CA SER A 62 -3.04 17.29 -0.11
C SER A 62 -3.93 16.11 -0.51
N THR A 63 -3.44 15.20 -1.36
CA THR A 63 -4.15 13.97 -1.75
C THR A 63 -4.31 13.03 -0.56
N GLU A 64 -3.25 12.80 0.23
CA GLU A 64 -3.32 11.98 1.45
C GLU A 64 -4.35 12.54 2.44
N SER A 65 -4.30 13.85 2.69
CA SER A 65 -5.23 14.54 3.59
C SER A 65 -6.69 14.34 3.16
N GLN A 66 -6.98 14.46 1.86
CA GLN A 66 -8.31 14.24 1.31
C GLN A 66 -8.76 12.78 1.38
N LEU A 67 -7.85 11.83 1.15
CA LEU A 67 -8.13 10.39 1.26
C LEU A 67 -8.45 9.99 2.71
N LEU A 68 -7.72 10.53 3.68
CA LEU A 68 -7.99 10.33 5.10
C LEU A 68 -9.33 10.92 5.51
N ALA A 69 -9.63 12.15 5.08
CA ALA A 69 -10.90 12.82 5.39
C ALA A 69 -12.11 12.10 4.79
N SER A 70 -11.97 11.56 3.58
CA SER A 70 -13.03 10.79 2.89
C SER A 70 -13.09 9.32 3.33
N GLN A 71 -12.12 8.84 4.11
CA GLN A 71 -11.99 7.44 4.54
C GLN A 71 -12.04 6.43 3.37
N THR A 72 -11.48 6.82 2.22
CA THR A 72 -11.51 5.98 1.02
C THR A 72 -10.42 4.92 1.11
N LEU A 73 -10.75 3.72 1.63
CA LEU A 73 -9.78 2.64 1.83
C LEU A 73 -9.03 2.26 0.53
N LEU A 74 -9.71 2.24 -0.62
CA LEU A 74 -9.09 1.90 -1.91
C LEU A 74 -8.03 2.95 -2.29
N GLY A 75 -8.40 4.22 -2.20
CA GLY A 75 -7.49 5.33 -2.50
C GLY A 75 -6.34 5.43 -1.50
N LEU A 76 -6.55 5.14 -0.21
CA LEU A 76 -5.46 5.02 0.78
C LEU A 76 -4.52 3.86 0.44
N GLY A 77 -5.07 2.71 0.03
CA GLY A 77 -4.29 1.58 -0.46
C GLY A 77 -3.41 1.94 -1.65
N ASP A 78 -3.99 2.62 -2.64
CA ASP A 78 -3.31 3.09 -3.85
C ASP A 78 -2.24 4.16 -3.54
N PHE A 79 -2.57 5.13 -2.68
CA PHE A 79 -1.64 6.20 -2.28
C PHE A 79 -0.39 5.63 -1.61
N TYR A 80 -0.58 4.79 -0.58
CA TYR A 80 0.55 4.20 0.15
C TYR A 80 1.33 3.19 -0.69
N PHE A 81 0.71 2.59 -1.72
CA PHE A 81 1.44 1.82 -2.72
C PHE A 81 2.38 2.73 -3.53
N LEU A 82 1.88 3.86 -4.04
CA LEU A 82 2.70 4.83 -4.80
C LEU A 82 3.83 5.42 -3.95
N GLN A 83 3.54 5.78 -2.70
CA GLN A 83 4.56 6.26 -1.76
C GLN A 83 5.63 5.20 -1.50
N GLY A 84 5.21 3.95 -1.30
CA GLY A 84 6.12 2.81 -1.15
C GLY A 84 7.03 2.62 -2.37
N MET A 85 6.46 2.68 -3.57
CA MET A 85 7.17 2.60 -4.84
C MET A 85 8.18 3.73 -5.02
N GLN A 86 7.82 4.97 -4.66
CA GLN A 86 8.74 6.12 -4.71
C GLN A 86 9.98 5.87 -3.86
N PHE A 87 9.80 5.49 -2.59
CA PHE A 87 10.93 5.23 -1.72
C PHE A 87 11.74 4.02 -2.18
N TYR A 88 11.09 2.95 -2.64
CA TYR A 88 11.78 1.81 -3.25
C TYR A 88 12.62 2.20 -4.46
N ASN A 89 12.12 3.08 -5.33
CA ASN A 89 12.85 3.55 -6.51
C ASN A 89 14.06 4.40 -6.12
N ALA A 90 13.95 5.20 -5.06
CA ALA A 90 15.02 6.03 -4.53
C ALA A 90 16.07 5.24 -3.72
N MET A 91 15.72 4.05 -3.21
CA MET A 91 16.63 3.22 -2.42
C MET A 91 17.90 2.86 -3.21
N ARG A 92 19.06 3.12 -2.59
CA ARG A 92 20.34 2.55 -3.05
C ARG A 92 20.30 1.03 -2.93
N ALA A 93 20.91 0.34 -3.90
CA ALA A 93 20.99 -1.12 -3.92
C ALA A 93 22.17 -1.69 -3.12
N ASP A 94 22.85 -0.86 -2.32
CA ASP A 94 24.05 -1.23 -1.54
C ASP A 94 23.75 -1.53 -0.06
N GLN A 95 22.46 -1.67 0.29
CA GLN A 95 21.99 -2.04 1.64
C GLN A 95 22.20 -0.97 2.72
N THR A 96 22.68 0.23 2.36
CA THR A 96 22.98 1.30 3.34
C THR A 96 21.87 2.34 3.51
N ASP A 97 20.87 2.34 2.63
CA ASP A 97 19.81 3.34 2.60
C ASP A 97 18.64 2.98 3.55
N VAL A 98 18.92 3.06 4.86
CA VAL A 98 17.96 2.72 5.92
C VAL A 98 16.73 3.62 5.89
N GLY A 99 16.90 4.91 5.55
CA GLY A 99 15.82 5.88 5.51
C GLY A 99 14.76 5.53 4.46
N ASN A 100 15.18 5.37 3.21
CA ASN A 100 14.24 5.00 2.14
C ASN A 100 13.70 3.58 2.34
N TYR A 101 14.50 2.66 2.89
CA TYR A 101 14.02 1.32 3.25
C TYR A 101 12.84 1.38 4.25
N GLU A 102 13.00 2.12 5.36
CA GLU A 102 11.96 2.20 6.39
C GLU A 102 10.69 2.88 5.86
N HIS A 103 10.84 3.96 5.08
CA HIS A 103 9.68 4.61 4.46
C HIS A 103 8.97 3.72 3.43
N ALA A 104 9.72 3.02 2.57
CA ALA A 104 9.13 2.07 1.61
C ALA A 104 8.37 0.96 2.34
N LYS A 105 9.01 0.35 3.34
CA LYS A 105 8.42 -0.73 4.15
C LYS A 105 7.13 -0.27 4.84
N GLN A 106 7.16 0.87 5.53
CA GLN A 106 6.00 1.38 6.27
C GLN A 106 4.82 1.69 5.33
N SER A 107 5.10 2.36 4.21
CA SER A 107 4.08 2.71 3.20
C SER A 107 3.45 1.45 2.59
N LEU A 108 4.27 0.50 2.15
CA LEU A 108 3.76 -0.75 1.58
C LEU A 108 2.99 -1.60 2.60
N GLN A 109 3.39 -1.60 3.88
CA GLN A 109 2.63 -2.25 4.95
C GLN A 109 1.27 -1.58 5.20
N LEU A 110 1.15 -0.26 5.06
CA LEU A 110 -0.14 0.44 5.09
C LEU A 110 -0.99 0.04 3.89
N SER A 111 -0.42 0.03 2.69
CA SER A 111 -1.11 -0.42 1.47
C SER A 111 -1.67 -1.85 1.61
N VAL A 112 -0.84 -2.81 2.08
CA VAL A 112 -1.28 -4.19 2.37
C VAL A 112 -2.45 -4.21 3.36
N ARG A 113 -2.43 -3.37 4.41
CA ARG A 113 -3.50 -3.30 5.41
C ARG A 113 -4.82 -2.82 4.80
N TYR A 114 -4.78 -1.78 3.97
CA TYR A 114 -5.99 -1.25 3.32
C TYR A 114 -6.58 -2.25 2.31
N TYR A 115 -5.76 -2.87 1.46
CA TYR A 115 -6.26 -3.87 0.51
C TYR A 115 -6.76 -5.14 1.21
N LYS A 116 -6.13 -5.56 2.32
CA LYS A 116 -6.64 -6.66 3.15
C LYS A 116 -8.01 -6.32 3.76
N ALA A 117 -8.22 -5.09 4.23
CA ALA A 117 -9.50 -4.66 4.77
C ALA A 117 -10.61 -4.68 3.70
N LEU A 118 -10.25 -4.41 2.44
CA LEU A 118 -11.15 -4.49 1.28
C LEU A 118 -11.33 -5.91 0.73
N LYS A 119 -10.53 -6.88 1.18
CA LYS A 119 -10.46 -8.24 0.61
C LYS A 119 -10.03 -8.27 -0.88
N GLU A 120 -9.22 -7.29 -1.29
CA GLU A 120 -8.64 -7.20 -2.63
C GLU A 120 -7.29 -7.92 -2.67
N GLU A 121 -7.32 -9.25 -2.86
CA GLU A 121 -6.12 -10.10 -2.73
C GLU A 121 -5.12 -9.90 -3.88
N TRP A 122 -5.57 -9.49 -5.07
CA TRP A 122 -4.70 -9.09 -6.18
C TRP A 122 -3.84 -7.87 -5.83
N LEU A 123 -4.49 -6.80 -5.37
CA LEU A 123 -3.81 -5.58 -4.93
C LEU A 123 -2.96 -5.83 -3.69
N GLN A 124 -3.46 -6.62 -2.74
CA GLN A 124 -2.68 -7.04 -1.57
C GLN A 124 -1.41 -7.80 -1.99
N ALA A 125 -1.51 -8.70 -2.97
CA ALA A 125 -0.37 -9.44 -3.50
C ALA A 125 0.65 -8.51 -4.14
N GLN A 126 0.21 -7.51 -4.91
CA GLN A 126 1.10 -6.51 -5.51
C GLN A 126 1.90 -5.75 -4.45
N SER A 127 1.26 -5.27 -3.39
CA SER A 127 1.97 -4.56 -2.31
C SER A 127 2.86 -5.49 -1.48
N THR A 128 2.44 -6.74 -1.28
CA THR A 128 3.24 -7.77 -0.59
C THR A 128 4.48 -8.14 -1.40
N TYR A 129 4.36 -8.21 -2.73
CA TYR A 129 5.47 -8.46 -3.63
C TYR A 129 6.49 -7.31 -3.59
N MET A 130 6.01 -6.07 -3.58
CA MET A 130 6.88 -4.91 -3.42
C MET A 130 7.63 -4.93 -2.07
N LEU A 131 7.00 -5.40 -0.98
CA LEU A 131 7.72 -5.61 0.29
C LEU A 131 8.85 -6.63 0.15
N ALA A 132 8.65 -7.71 -0.61
CA ALA A 132 9.70 -8.68 -0.89
C ALA A 132 10.87 -8.04 -1.62
N LEU A 133 10.60 -7.27 -2.68
CA LEU A 133 11.62 -6.53 -3.44
C LEU A 133 12.36 -5.49 -2.58
N THR A 134 11.64 -4.74 -1.75
CA THR A 134 12.22 -3.77 -0.81
C THR A 134 13.17 -4.45 0.18
N ASN A 135 12.79 -5.60 0.74
CA ASN A 135 13.67 -6.36 1.64
C ASN A 135 14.86 -6.96 0.90
N MET A 136 14.68 -7.43 -0.33
CA MET A 136 15.78 -7.95 -1.15
C MET A 136 16.83 -6.87 -1.39
N ARG A 137 16.37 -5.69 -1.80
CA ARG A 137 17.24 -4.52 -2.05
C ARG A 137 17.98 -4.05 -0.80
N ALA A 138 17.36 -4.23 0.38
CA ALA A 138 17.95 -3.92 1.67
C ALA A 138 18.82 -5.06 2.25
N GLY A 139 19.06 -6.15 1.52
CA GLY A 139 19.89 -7.27 1.99
C GLY A 139 19.25 -8.07 3.13
N LYS A 140 17.92 -8.17 3.16
CA LYS A 140 17.16 -8.87 4.20
C LYS A 140 16.50 -10.15 3.63
N PRO A 141 17.28 -11.22 3.39
CA PRO A 141 16.80 -12.40 2.67
C PRO A 141 15.69 -13.17 3.41
N ASP A 142 15.71 -13.23 4.75
CA ASP A 142 14.62 -13.86 5.53
C ASP A 142 13.26 -13.22 5.21
N ASN A 143 13.17 -11.90 5.40
CA ASN A 143 11.96 -11.14 5.13
C ASN A 143 11.58 -11.17 3.64
N THR A 144 12.58 -11.16 2.75
CA THR A 144 12.36 -11.29 1.30
C THR A 144 11.58 -12.57 1.01
N CYS A 145 12.04 -13.69 1.57
CA CYS A 145 11.45 -15.00 1.31
C CYS A 145 10.12 -15.21 2.03
N GLU A 146 9.91 -14.59 3.19
CA GLU A 146 8.60 -14.54 3.84
C GLU A 146 7.56 -13.83 2.97
N PHE A 147 7.87 -12.63 2.47
CA PHE A 147 6.95 -11.86 1.63
C PHE A 147 6.77 -12.46 0.24
N TYR A 148 7.80 -13.12 -0.30
CA TYR A 148 7.70 -13.93 -1.52
C TYR A 148 6.67 -15.05 -1.36
N ASP A 149 6.76 -15.87 -0.31
CA ASP A 149 5.82 -16.98 -0.08
C ASP A 149 4.40 -16.44 0.14
N ARG A 150 4.26 -15.35 0.90
CA ARG A 150 2.95 -14.72 1.12
C ARG A 150 2.34 -14.20 -0.17
N THR A 151 3.14 -13.61 -1.06
CA THR A 151 2.69 -13.19 -2.39
C THR A 151 2.16 -14.37 -3.19
N LEU A 152 2.91 -15.48 -3.24
CA LEU A 152 2.47 -16.69 -3.96
C LEU A 152 1.19 -17.30 -3.36
N SER A 153 1.07 -17.28 -2.03
CA SER A 153 -0.16 -17.74 -1.36
C SER A 153 -1.37 -16.93 -1.78
N LEU A 154 -1.26 -15.59 -1.84
CA LEU A 154 -2.33 -14.71 -2.29
C LEU A 154 -2.68 -14.93 -3.77
N LEU A 155 -1.67 -15.11 -4.62
CA LEU A 155 -1.86 -15.32 -6.04
C LEU A 155 -2.33 -16.73 -6.40
N SER A 156 -2.36 -17.69 -5.47
CA SER A 156 -2.79 -19.07 -5.73
C SER A 156 -4.26 -19.15 -6.16
N HIS A 157 -5.14 -18.43 -5.45
CA HIS A 157 -6.57 -18.36 -5.69
C HIS A 157 -7.10 -16.96 -5.33
N PRO A 158 -6.64 -15.91 -6.04
CA PRO A 158 -6.83 -14.53 -5.61
C PRO A 158 -8.30 -14.11 -5.76
N ARG A 159 -8.86 -13.60 -4.66
CA ARG A 159 -10.17 -12.97 -4.59
C ARG A 159 -10.07 -11.44 -4.75
N GLY A 160 -11.22 -10.79 -4.91
CA GLY A 160 -11.33 -9.35 -5.09
C GLY A 160 -11.99 -8.96 -6.40
N GLU A 161 -12.52 -7.75 -6.43
CA GLU A 161 -13.16 -7.16 -7.60
C GLU A 161 -12.13 -6.60 -8.58
N ILE A 162 -11.00 -6.08 -8.10
CA ILE A 162 -9.96 -5.43 -8.89
C ILE A 162 -8.83 -6.43 -9.16
N ARG A 163 -8.74 -6.92 -10.40
CA ARG A 163 -7.77 -7.94 -10.82
C ARG A 163 -6.50 -7.32 -11.38
N GLU A 164 -5.78 -6.60 -10.54
CA GLU A 164 -4.57 -5.88 -10.93
C GLU A 164 -3.31 -6.44 -10.25
N PHE A 165 -2.33 -6.81 -11.06
CA PHE A 165 -0.97 -7.10 -10.66
C PHE A 165 -0.06 -6.74 -11.84
N ALA A 166 0.95 -5.91 -11.61
CA ALA A 166 1.86 -5.43 -12.64
C ALA A 166 2.96 -6.45 -12.89
N TYR A 167 3.00 -7.03 -14.10
CA TYR A 167 4.06 -7.93 -14.54
C TYR A 167 4.24 -7.84 -16.06
N SER A 168 5.41 -8.29 -16.55
CA SER A 168 5.70 -8.34 -17.99
C SER A 168 4.96 -9.52 -18.64
N LYS A 169 3.80 -9.25 -19.24
CA LYS A 169 2.98 -10.24 -19.96
C LYS A 169 3.66 -10.83 -21.20
N GLU A 170 4.66 -10.14 -21.74
CA GLU A 170 5.47 -10.62 -22.86
C GLU A 170 6.40 -11.76 -22.46
N ARG A 171 6.83 -11.79 -21.19
CA ARG A 171 7.83 -12.74 -20.68
C ARG A 171 7.24 -13.82 -19.76
N PHE A 172 6.05 -13.57 -19.20
CA PHE A 172 5.44 -14.44 -18.20
C PHE A 172 3.96 -14.65 -18.50
N THR A 173 3.50 -15.89 -18.30
CA THR A 173 2.11 -16.32 -18.53
C THR A 173 1.17 -15.92 -17.41
N SER A 174 1.68 -15.70 -16.20
CA SER A 174 0.88 -15.29 -15.05
C SER A 174 1.70 -14.45 -14.06
N ALA A 175 0.99 -13.76 -13.16
CA ALA A 175 1.62 -13.05 -12.04
C ALA A 175 2.43 -13.99 -11.13
N GLN A 176 1.95 -15.23 -10.92
CA GLN A 176 2.70 -16.22 -10.13
C GLN A 176 4.02 -16.58 -10.80
N ASP A 177 4.00 -16.81 -12.13
CA ASP A 177 5.21 -17.19 -12.88
C ASP A 177 6.23 -16.05 -12.87
N TYR A 178 5.75 -14.81 -12.97
CA TYR A 178 6.60 -13.63 -12.80
C TYR A 178 7.25 -13.57 -11.41
N VAL A 179 6.48 -13.72 -10.33
CA VAL A 179 7.02 -13.68 -8.96
C VAL A 179 8.04 -14.81 -8.72
N LYS A 180 7.73 -16.04 -9.18
CA LYS A 180 8.66 -17.18 -9.14
C LYS A 180 9.93 -16.91 -9.95
N GLY A 181 9.80 -16.32 -11.14
CA GLY A 181 10.93 -16.02 -12.00
C GLY A 181 11.85 -14.93 -11.47
N VAL A 182 11.33 -13.94 -10.75
CA VAL A 182 12.15 -12.82 -10.22
C VAL A 182 12.80 -13.16 -8.88
N LEU A 183 12.08 -13.82 -7.97
CA LEU A 183 12.55 -14.04 -6.58
C LEU A 183 12.79 -15.50 -6.22
N GLY A 184 12.25 -16.45 -6.99
CA GLY A 184 12.22 -17.86 -6.61
C GLY A 184 13.62 -18.48 -6.49
N GLU A 185 14.51 -18.18 -7.43
CA GLU A 185 15.89 -18.69 -7.39
C GLU A 185 16.67 -18.14 -6.18
N ALA A 186 16.60 -16.82 -5.95
CA ALA A 186 17.25 -16.19 -4.80
C ALA A 186 16.79 -16.80 -3.47
N CYS A 187 15.47 -17.03 -3.32
CA CYS A 187 14.94 -17.68 -2.12
C CYS A 187 15.27 -19.17 -2.02
N GLY A 188 15.36 -19.88 -3.16
CA GLY A 188 15.82 -21.26 -3.20
C GLY A 188 17.26 -21.41 -2.70
N ILE A 189 18.17 -20.58 -3.22
CA ILE A 189 19.58 -20.54 -2.82
C ILE A 189 19.71 -20.22 -1.33
N TYR A 190 19.02 -19.17 -0.87
CA TYR A 190 19.09 -18.75 0.53
C TYR A 190 18.66 -19.86 1.50
N ARG A 191 17.54 -20.54 1.21
CA ARG A 191 17.04 -21.64 2.04
C ARG A 191 17.97 -22.86 2.04
N ALA A 192 18.59 -23.17 0.90
CA ALA A 192 19.58 -24.24 0.81
C ALA A 192 20.80 -23.94 1.69
N GLN A 193 21.30 -22.69 1.67
CA GLN A 193 22.41 -22.26 2.53
C GLN A 193 22.04 -22.39 4.02
N GLN A 194 20.83 -21.98 4.41
CA GLN A 194 20.35 -22.12 5.79
C GLN A 194 20.26 -23.59 6.23
N ALA A 195 19.80 -24.49 5.34
CA ALA A 195 19.73 -25.91 5.64
C ALA A 195 21.12 -26.54 5.88
N VAL A 196 22.11 -26.17 5.06
CA VAL A 196 23.50 -26.61 5.25
C VAL A 196 24.07 -26.08 6.56
N ALA A 197 23.87 -24.78 6.86
CA ALA A 197 24.37 -24.17 8.10
C ALA A 197 23.76 -24.82 9.37
N LYS A 198 22.51 -25.28 9.29
CA LYS A 198 21.84 -25.98 10.39
C LYS A 198 22.37 -27.39 10.62
N ASN A 199 22.71 -28.12 9.55
CA ASN A 199 23.21 -29.50 9.63
C ASN A 199 24.71 -29.59 9.98
N SER A 200 25.43 -28.48 9.88
CA SER A 200 26.86 -28.38 10.24
C SER A 200 27.10 -27.93 11.70
N ARG A 201 26.05 -27.83 12.51
CA ARG A 201 26.12 -27.53 13.96
C ARG A 201 25.73 -28.76 14.75
#